data_AF-A0A0Q9PER6-F1
#
_entry.id   AF-A0A0Q9PER6-F1
#
_cell.length_a   1.000
_cell.length_b   1.000
_cell.length_c   1.000
_cell.angle_alpha   90.00
_cell.angle_beta   90.00
_cell.angle_gamma   90.00
#
_symmetry.space_group_name_H-M   'P 1'
#
loop_
_entity.id
_entity.type
_entity.pdbx_description
1 polymer ?
#
loop_
_entity_poly.entity_id
_entity_poly.type
_entity_poly.pdbx_seq_one_letter_code
_entity_poly.pdbx_strand_id
1 'polypeptide(L)'
;MRFVQFIRPDNGQTVLPFFSDREQAEVVAAAGKVMIVAMAGRRLFELTRGATLILNPNRDQLTFYPPEIGALLEGRPLGAFSKETLGANEQVGVCLPSVPTDALVLALRALYEREPSVRAGYLVEAHRGPDDSDVFLLLTLVVTKGNTERIVQLTTLELSSVSPPLALPITMMCVLPDEPLPELCRHGIQFYGT
;
A
#
# COMPACT_ATOMS: atom_id res chain seq x y z
N MET A 1 20.81 -20.43 4.89
CA MET A 1 20.39 -19.57 6.03
C MET A 1 18.88 -19.71 6.18
N ARG A 2 18.34 -19.76 7.40
CA ARG A 2 16.88 -19.81 7.65
C ARG A 2 16.53 -18.65 8.58
N PHE A 3 15.46 -17.93 8.28
CA PHE A 3 14.98 -16.80 9.07
C PHE A 3 13.78 -17.19 9.92
N VAL A 4 13.60 -16.53 11.06
CA VAL A 4 12.39 -16.66 11.88
C VAL A 4 11.39 -15.60 11.44
N GLN A 5 10.12 -15.98 11.35
CA GLN A 5 9.02 -15.07 11.03
C GLN A 5 7.96 -15.15 12.13
N PHE A 6 7.16 -14.10 12.26
CA PHE A 6 5.98 -14.10 13.14
C PHE A 6 4.78 -13.47 12.43
N ILE A 7 3.58 -13.74 12.94
CA ILE A 7 2.33 -13.17 12.43
C ILE A 7 2.06 -11.89 13.21
N ARG A 8 1.92 -10.77 12.49
CA ARG A 8 1.53 -9.50 13.11
C ARG A 8 0.10 -9.60 13.68
N PRO A 9 -0.12 -9.19 14.94
CA PRO A 9 -1.44 -9.27 15.56
C PRO A 9 -2.46 -8.28 15.00
N ASP A 10 -2.01 -7.16 14.42
CA ASP A 10 -2.88 -6.09 13.92
C ASP A 10 -3.50 -6.41 12.55
N ASN A 11 -2.75 -7.04 11.64
CA ASN A 11 -3.20 -7.28 10.27
C ASN A 11 -3.05 -8.73 9.78
N GLY A 12 -2.50 -9.62 10.60
CA GLY A 12 -2.35 -11.04 10.28
C GLY A 12 -1.26 -11.38 9.26
N GLN A 13 -0.43 -10.41 8.86
CA GLN A 13 0.66 -10.65 7.92
C GLN A 13 1.84 -11.35 8.59
N THR A 14 2.42 -12.32 7.88
CA THR A 14 3.71 -12.91 8.25
C THR A 14 4.84 -11.95 7.91
N VAL A 15 5.67 -11.61 8.90
CA VAL A 15 6.79 -10.68 8.74
C VAL A 15 8.11 -11.25 9.24
N LEU A 16 9.20 -10.81 8.61
CA LEU A 16 10.58 -11.12 8.99
C LEU A 16 11.16 -9.92 9.79
N PRO A 17 11.48 -10.08 11.07
CA PRO A 17 12.10 -9.02 11.85
C PRO A 17 13.57 -8.84 11.49
N PHE A 18 14.00 -7.59 11.42
CA PHE A 18 15.41 -7.22 11.40
C PHE A 18 15.65 -5.98 12.27
N PHE A 19 16.91 -5.76 12.62
CA PHE A 19 17.30 -4.72 13.55
C PHE A 19 18.37 -3.85 12.91
N SER A 20 18.23 -2.53 13.03
CA SER A 20 19.28 -1.59 12.64
C SER A 20 20.35 -1.44 13.72
N ASP A 21 19.99 -1.73 14.97
CA ASP A 21 20.86 -1.63 16.15
C ASP A 21 21.19 -3.00 16.75
N ARG A 22 22.44 -3.16 17.17
CA ARG A 22 22.95 -4.41 17.71
C ARG A 22 22.37 -4.73 19.09
N GLU A 23 22.27 -3.74 19.98
CA GLU A 23 21.78 -3.96 21.34
C GLU A 23 20.33 -4.46 21.30
N GLN A 24 19.51 -3.91 20.41
CA GLN A 24 18.14 -4.38 20.18
C GLN A 24 18.09 -5.84 19.70
N ALA A 25 18.96 -6.23 18.79
CA ALA A 25 19.05 -7.62 18.32
C ALA A 25 19.47 -8.58 19.45
N GLU A 26 20.39 -8.15 20.32
CA GLU A 26 20.89 -8.93 21.45
C GLU A 26 19.82 -9.19 22.52
N VAL A 27 18.96 -8.20 22.81
CA VAL A 27 17.82 -8.38 23.73
C VAL A 27 16.89 -9.51 23.25
N VAL A 28 16.57 -9.53 21.96
CA VAL A 28 15.71 -10.58 21.37
C VAL A 28 16.43 -11.93 21.30
N ALA A 29 17.72 -11.92 20.95
CA ALA A 29 18.53 -13.14 20.90
C ALA A 29 18.68 -13.83 22.26
N ALA A 30 18.88 -13.04 23.32
CA ALA A 30 19.00 -13.52 24.70
C ALA A 30 17.71 -14.20 25.18
N ALA A 31 16.54 -13.71 24.74
CA ALA A 31 15.25 -14.30 25.09
C ALA A 31 14.91 -15.58 24.29
N GLY A 32 15.45 -15.74 23.07
CA GLY A 32 14.89 -16.67 22.07
C GLY A 32 15.75 -17.84 21.58
N LYS A 33 16.98 -18.04 22.06
CA LYS A 33 17.95 -18.99 21.44
C LYS A 33 18.09 -18.78 19.91
N VAL A 34 18.01 -17.53 19.45
CA VAL A 34 18.19 -17.19 18.03
C VAL A 34 19.60 -16.63 17.81
N MET A 35 20.18 -16.91 16.64
CA MET A 35 21.49 -16.41 16.26
C MET A 35 21.38 -15.03 15.61
N ILE A 36 22.32 -14.15 15.93
CA ILE A 36 22.46 -12.85 15.26
C ILE A 36 23.40 -13.00 14.06
N VAL A 37 22.96 -12.51 12.91
CA VAL A 37 23.78 -12.43 11.70
C VAL A 37 23.84 -10.98 11.25
N ALA A 38 25.04 -10.40 11.33
CA ALA A 38 25.30 -9.05 10.80
C ALA A 38 25.53 -9.11 9.29
N MET A 39 24.86 -8.23 8.55
CA MET A 39 25.08 -8.05 7.12
C MET A 39 24.65 -6.65 6.66
N ALA A 40 25.08 -6.25 5.47
CA ALA A 40 24.59 -5.03 4.84
C ALA A 40 23.08 -5.11 4.55
N GLY A 41 22.36 -4.00 4.74
CA GLY A 41 20.91 -3.94 4.47
C GLY A 41 20.54 -4.31 3.03
N ARG A 42 21.34 -3.88 2.05
CA ARG A 42 21.17 -4.30 0.64
C ARG A 42 21.24 -5.82 0.49
N ARG A 43 22.17 -6.48 1.18
CA ARG A 43 22.31 -7.94 1.12
C ARG A 43 21.13 -8.66 1.77
N LEU A 44 20.62 -8.13 2.88
CA LEU A 44 19.40 -8.64 3.51
C LEU A 44 18.23 -8.59 2.52
N PHE A 45 17.97 -7.41 1.93
CA PHE A 45 16.91 -7.20 0.95
C PHE A 45 17.01 -8.11 -0.27
N GLU A 46 18.22 -8.36 -0.77
CA GLU A 46 18.42 -9.31 -1.88
C GLU A 46 18.01 -10.74 -1.52
N LEU A 47 18.32 -11.19 -0.30
CA LEU A 47 18.03 -12.53 0.19
C LEU A 47 16.57 -12.73 0.58
N THR A 48 15.85 -11.63 0.87
CA THR A 48 14.47 -11.65 1.34
C THR A 48 13.49 -11.04 0.34
N ARG A 49 13.83 -11.01 -0.95
CA ARG A 49 12.89 -10.61 -2.02
C ARG A 49 11.59 -11.42 -1.92
N GLY A 50 10.46 -10.73 -1.99
CA GLY A 50 9.14 -11.35 -1.85
C GLY A 50 8.63 -11.48 -0.41
N ALA A 51 9.47 -11.26 0.61
CA ALA A 51 9.05 -11.26 2.01
C ALA A 51 8.70 -9.84 2.50
N THR A 52 7.76 -9.74 3.42
CA THR A 52 7.51 -8.52 4.20
C THR A 52 8.47 -8.48 5.38
N LEU A 53 9.16 -7.36 5.58
CA LEU A 53 10.13 -7.18 6.65
C LEU A 53 9.61 -6.14 7.65
N ILE A 54 10.00 -6.28 8.92
CA ILE A 54 9.73 -5.27 9.94
C ILE A 54 11.04 -4.88 10.65
N LEU A 55 11.33 -3.58 10.64
CA LEU A 55 12.47 -2.99 11.31
C LEU A 55 12.11 -2.68 12.77
N ASN A 56 12.97 -3.10 13.69
CA ASN A 56 12.87 -2.79 15.12
C ASN A 56 11.43 -2.99 15.65
N PRO A 57 10.87 -4.21 15.58
CA PRO A 57 9.47 -4.48 15.92
C PRO A 57 9.05 -4.06 17.34
N ASN A 58 10.02 -3.88 18.24
CA ASN A 58 9.79 -3.48 19.63
C ASN A 58 9.87 -1.96 19.86
N ARG A 59 10.12 -1.15 18.81
CA ARG A 59 10.25 0.31 18.91
C ARG A 59 9.50 1.04 17.79
N ASP A 60 10.09 1.07 16.60
CA ASP A 60 9.67 1.96 15.50
C ASP A 60 8.64 1.29 14.56
N GLN A 61 8.60 -0.05 14.55
CA GLN A 61 7.67 -0.89 13.77
C GLN A 61 7.55 -0.50 12.28
N LEU A 62 8.65 -0.06 11.66
CA LEU A 62 8.64 0.28 10.24
C LEU A 62 8.58 -1.00 9.40
N THR A 63 7.55 -1.11 8.56
CA THR A 63 7.34 -2.27 7.69
C THR A 63 7.82 -1.98 6.27
N PHE A 64 8.57 -2.92 5.68
CA PHE A 64 9.00 -2.89 4.30
C PHE A 64 8.26 -3.98 3.52
N TYR A 65 7.44 -3.57 2.57
CA TYR A 65 6.71 -4.49 1.71
C TYR A 65 7.56 -4.95 0.52
N PRO A 66 7.28 -6.14 -0.05
CA PRO A 66 8.05 -6.66 -1.18
C PRO A 66 8.22 -5.69 -2.37
N PRO A 67 7.19 -4.91 -2.77
CA PRO A 67 7.34 -3.91 -3.83
C PRO A 67 8.34 -2.80 -3.48
N GLU A 68 8.35 -2.32 -2.23
CA GLU A 68 9.29 -1.30 -1.78
C GLU A 68 10.71 -1.84 -1.74
N ILE A 69 10.90 -3.09 -1.30
CA ILE A 69 12.21 -3.76 -1.34
C ILE A 69 12.72 -3.84 -2.78
N GLY A 70 11.86 -4.19 -3.74
CA GLY A 70 12.18 -4.18 -5.16
C GLY A 70 12.66 -2.80 -5.62
N ALA A 71 11.87 -1.76 -5.38
CA ALA A 71 12.18 -0.39 -5.74
C ALA A 71 13.50 0.11 -5.10
N LEU A 72 13.73 -0.15 -3.81
CA LEU A 72 14.97 0.24 -3.12
C LEU A 72 16.21 -0.47 -3.71
N LEU A 73 16.11 -1.74 -4.07
CA LEU A 73 17.21 -2.48 -4.69
C LEU A 73 17.55 -1.94 -6.09
N GLU A 74 16.53 -1.50 -6.83
CA GLU A 74 16.61 -0.86 -8.15
C GLU A 74 17.05 0.63 -8.08
N GLY A 75 17.08 1.23 -6.89
CA GLY A 75 17.41 2.66 -6.72
C GLY A 75 16.26 3.59 -7.12
N ARG A 76 15.03 3.09 -7.17
CA ARG A 76 13.83 3.87 -7.45
C ARG A 76 13.29 4.52 -6.16
N PRO A 77 12.71 5.73 -6.24
CA PRO A 77 12.03 6.34 -5.11
C PRO A 77 10.75 5.54 -4.76
N LEU A 78 10.40 5.51 -3.46
CA LEU A 78 9.20 4.80 -2.98
C LEU A 78 7.88 5.55 -3.19
N GLY A 79 7.95 6.84 -3.53
CA GLY A 79 6.81 7.73 -3.44
C GLY A 79 6.47 8.09 -2.00
N ALA A 80 5.45 8.93 -1.82
CA ALA A 80 4.95 9.32 -0.51
C ALA A 80 3.43 9.46 -0.57
N PHE A 81 2.77 9.14 0.53
CA PHE A 81 1.35 9.39 0.75
C PHE A 81 1.12 9.71 2.22
N SER A 82 0.04 10.45 2.50
CA SER A 82 -0.46 10.69 3.85
C SER A 82 -1.76 9.92 4.06
N LYS A 83 -2.01 9.52 5.31
CA LYS A 83 -3.33 9.03 5.72
C LYS A 83 -4.16 10.24 6.15
N GLU A 84 -5.40 10.29 5.70
CA GLU A 84 -6.40 11.24 6.16
C GLU A 84 -7.62 10.48 6.68
N THR A 85 -8.31 11.07 7.65
CA THR A 85 -9.58 10.56 8.17
C THR A 85 -10.64 11.59 7.82
N LEU A 86 -11.65 11.17 7.06
CA LEU A 86 -12.79 12.02 6.74
C LEU A 86 -13.62 12.30 8.00
N GLY A 87 -14.08 13.54 8.15
CA GLY A 87 -14.98 13.92 9.24
C GLY A 87 -16.34 13.25 9.09
N ALA A 88 -16.97 12.86 10.21
CA ALA A 88 -18.25 12.14 10.20
C ALA A 88 -19.41 12.86 9.47
N ASN A 89 -19.32 14.18 9.28
CA ASN A 89 -20.33 15.01 8.61
C ASN A 89 -19.81 15.70 7.34
N GLU A 90 -18.66 15.28 6.82
CA GLU A 90 -18.09 15.86 5.62
C GLU A 90 -18.90 15.40 4.39
N GLN A 91 -19.51 16.35 3.69
CA GLN A 91 -20.22 16.04 2.45
C GLN A 91 -19.21 15.98 1.31
N VAL A 92 -19.27 14.89 0.55
CA VAL A 92 -18.43 14.66 -0.62
C VAL A 92 -19.34 14.44 -1.82
N GLY A 93 -19.27 15.34 -2.79
CA GLY A 93 -19.90 15.17 -4.10
C GLY A 93 -19.08 14.21 -4.94
N VAL A 94 -19.73 13.37 -5.75
CA VAL A 94 -19.03 12.43 -6.64
C VAL A 94 -19.63 12.38 -8.03
N CYS A 95 -18.77 12.25 -9.02
CA CYS A 95 -19.14 12.17 -10.43
C CYS A 95 -18.16 11.29 -11.21
N LEU A 96 -18.45 11.06 -12.49
CA LEU A 96 -17.50 10.45 -13.41
C LEU A 96 -16.29 11.38 -13.59
N PRO A 97 -15.07 10.83 -13.73
CA PRO A 97 -13.88 11.64 -13.98
C PRO A 97 -14.05 12.61 -15.14
N SER A 98 -13.84 13.90 -14.87
CA SER A 98 -13.87 14.99 -15.85
C SER A 98 -12.55 15.14 -16.60
N VAL A 99 -11.46 14.59 -16.03
CA VAL A 99 -10.12 14.54 -16.61
C VAL A 99 -9.83 13.21 -17.32
N PRO A 100 -8.91 13.16 -18.30
CA PRO A 100 -8.50 11.91 -18.94
C PRO A 100 -7.92 10.91 -17.94
N THR A 101 -8.45 9.69 -17.91
CA THR A 101 -8.03 8.63 -16.97
C THR A 101 -7.59 7.34 -17.65
N ASP A 102 -7.58 7.27 -18.98
CA ASP A 102 -7.30 6.04 -19.74
C ASP A 102 -5.92 5.44 -19.41
N ALA A 103 -4.88 6.27 -19.39
CA ALA A 103 -3.52 5.83 -19.08
C ALA A 103 -3.39 5.28 -17.65
N LEU A 104 -4.02 5.97 -16.69
CA LEU A 104 -4.08 5.53 -15.29
C LEU A 104 -4.82 4.19 -15.17
N VAL A 105 -6.01 4.09 -15.77
CA VAL A 105 -6.85 2.89 -15.73
C VAL A 105 -6.13 1.69 -16.34
N LEU A 106 -5.46 1.88 -17.49
CA LEU A 106 -4.69 0.82 -18.14
C LEU A 106 -3.51 0.35 -17.25
N ALA A 107 -2.75 1.27 -16.68
CA ALA A 107 -1.63 0.94 -15.79
C ALA A 107 -2.11 0.18 -14.53
N LEU A 108 -3.16 0.68 -13.87
CA LEU A 108 -3.73 0.04 -12.68
C LEU A 108 -4.36 -1.33 -13.00
N ARG A 109 -5.02 -1.48 -14.14
CA ARG A 109 -5.56 -2.78 -14.56
C ARG A 109 -4.43 -3.80 -14.75
N ALA A 110 -3.37 -3.45 -15.47
CA ALA A 110 -2.20 -4.32 -15.67
C ALA A 110 -1.44 -4.63 -14.36
N LEU A 111 -1.48 -3.70 -13.39
CA LEU A 111 -0.99 -3.94 -12.04
C LEU A 111 -1.85 -5.00 -11.33
N TYR A 112 -3.16 -4.80 -11.28
CA TYR A 112 -4.05 -5.63 -10.47
C TYR A 112 -4.32 -7.02 -11.07
N GLU A 113 -4.19 -7.20 -12.38
CA GLU A 113 -4.17 -8.53 -13.03
C GLU A 113 -3.10 -9.45 -12.45
N ARG A 114 -2.00 -8.88 -11.91
CA ARG A 114 -0.89 -9.63 -11.29
C ARG A 114 -1.01 -9.70 -9.76
N GLU A 115 -2.03 -9.09 -9.18
CA GLU A 115 -2.20 -8.95 -7.73
C GLU A 115 -3.50 -9.60 -7.25
N PRO A 116 -3.48 -10.90 -6.90
CA PRO A 116 -4.70 -11.65 -6.55
C PRO A 116 -5.41 -11.15 -5.30
N SER A 117 -4.76 -10.31 -4.49
CA SER A 117 -5.37 -9.67 -3.32
C SER A 117 -6.32 -8.52 -3.68
N VAL A 118 -6.27 -8.00 -4.90
CA VAL A 118 -7.22 -6.97 -5.37
C VAL A 118 -8.33 -7.68 -6.14
N ARG A 119 -9.58 -7.45 -5.72
CA ARG A 119 -10.77 -8.11 -6.27
C ARG A 119 -11.53 -7.24 -7.26
N ALA A 120 -11.57 -5.93 -7.00
CA ALA A 120 -12.18 -4.94 -7.87
C ALA A 120 -11.56 -3.57 -7.63
N GLY A 121 -11.68 -2.69 -8.63
CA GLY A 121 -11.20 -1.32 -8.58
C GLY A 121 -12.20 -0.36 -9.20
N TYR A 122 -12.49 0.73 -8.49
CA TYR A 122 -13.42 1.78 -8.90
C TYR A 122 -12.71 3.13 -8.88
N LEU A 123 -13.05 3.99 -9.83
CA LEU A 123 -12.52 5.34 -9.93
C LEU A 123 -13.67 6.33 -10.06
N VAL A 124 -13.70 7.31 -9.16
CA VAL A 124 -14.62 8.45 -9.20
C VAL A 124 -13.82 9.74 -9.11
N GLU A 125 -14.39 10.84 -9.58
CA GLU A 125 -13.95 12.17 -9.18
C GLU A 125 -14.79 12.61 -7.98
N ALA A 126 -14.13 13.13 -6.97
CA ALA A 126 -14.70 13.54 -5.72
C ALA A 126 -14.44 15.02 -5.48
N HIS A 127 -15.45 15.70 -4.96
CA HIS A 127 -15.45 17.12 -4.65
C HIS A 127 -15.76 17.28 -3.17
N ARG A 128 -14.89 18.00 -2.45
CA ARG A 128 -15.07 18.32 -1.03
C ARG A 128 -14.76 19.79 -0.74
N GLY A 129 -15.10 20.23 0.47
CA GLY A 129 -14.86 21.59 0.93
C GLY A 129 -15.94 22.59 0.49
N PRO A 130 -15.82 23.86 0.92
CA PRO A 130 -16.75 24.90 0.52
C PRO A 130 -16.69 25.10 -1.00
N ASP A 131 -17.85 25.21 -1.63
CA ASP A 131 -18.03 25.43 -3.08
C ASP A 131 -17.30 24.39 -3.97
N ASP A 132 -17.19 23.13 -3.52
CA ASP A 132 -16.56 22.03 -4.26
C ASP A 132 -15.10 22.31 -4.68
N SER A 133 -14.38 23.09 -3.86
CA SER A 133 -13.06 23.61 -4.18
C SER A 133 -11.91 22.60 -4.12
N ASP A 134 -12.06 21.49 -3.40
CA ASP A 134 -11.05 20.43 -3.34
C ASP A 134 -11.51 19.22 -4.17
N VAL A 135 -10.88 19.07 -5.34
CA VAL A 135 -11.24 18.09 -6.37
C VAL A 135 -10.12 17.07 -6.53
N PHE A 136 -10.46 15.79 -6.44
CA PHE A 136 -9.51 14.69 -6.49
C PHE A 136 -10.12 13.43 -7.11
N LEU A 137 -9.27 12.54 -7.60
CA LEU A 137 -9.68 11.20 -8.02
C LEU A 137 -9.66 10.27 -6.81
N LEU A 138 -10.79 9.62 -6.52
CA LEU A 138 -10.90 8.63 -5.46
C LEU A 138 -10.83 7.21 -6.07
N LEU A 139 -9.73 6.54 -5.78
CA LEU A 139 -9.47 5.15 -6.14
C LEU A 139 -9.96 4.24 -5.01
N THR A 140 -11.07 3.55 -5.24
CA THR A 140 -11.59 2.55 -4.29
C THR A 140 -11.18 1.14 -4.73
N LEU A 141 -10.48 0.42 -3.85
CA LEU A 141 -10.00 -0.93 -4.09
C LEU A 141 -10.68 -1.92 -3.14
N VAL A 142 -11.19 -3.02 -3.68
CA VAL A 142 -11.65 -4.15 -2.88
C VAL A 142 -10.45 -5.05 -2.63
N VAL A 143 -9.95 -5.10 -1.40
CA VAL A 143 -8.67 -5.73 -1.05
C VAL A 143 -8.87 -6.80 0.01
N THR A 144 -8.32 -7.99 -0.23
CA THR A 144 -8.36 -9.09 0.75
C THR A 144 -7.71 -8.70 2.07
N LYS A 145 -8.24 -9.19 3.18
CA LYS A 145 -7.77 -8.91 4.54
C LYS A 145 -6.25 -9.00 4.67
N GLY A 146 -5.66 -8.03 5.35
CA GLY A 146 -4.22 -7.96 5.61
C GLY A 146 -3.37 -7.50 4.43
N ASN A 147 -3.94 -7.08 3.29
CA ASN A 147 -3.16 -6.61 2.14
C ASN A 147 -3.26 -5.10 1.87
N THR A 148 -4.09 -4.37 2.61
CA THR A 148 -4.33 -2.92 2.40
C THR A 148 -3.04 -2.10 2.27
N GLU A 149 -2.16 -2.14 3.27
CA GLU A 149 -0.94 -1.33 3.25
C GLU A 149 -0.01 -1.72 2.10
N ARG A 150 0.14 -3.02 1.82
CA ARG A 150 0.95 -3.53 0.70
C ARG A 150 0.43 -3.04 -0.64
N ILE A 151 -0.89 -3.04 -0.83
CA ILE A 151 -1.53 -2.61 -2.07
C ILE A 151 -1.48 -1.10 -2.24
N VAL A 152 -1.64 -0.32 -1.17
CA VAL A 152 -1.41 1.13 -1.22
C VAL A 152 0.02 1.42 -1.66
N GLN A 153 1.02 0.78 -1.03
CA GLN A 153 2.43 0.98 -1.40
C GLN A 153 2.72 0.58 -2.85
N LEU A 154 2.24 -0.59 -3.28
CA LEU A 154 2.40 -1.05 -4.65
C LEU A 154 1.76 -0.08 -5.65
N THR A 155 0.55 0.40 -5.34
CA THR A 155 -0.17 1.35 -6.18
C THR A 155 0.57 2.68 -6.25
N THR A 156 1.06 3.22 -5.12
CA THR A 156 1.86 4.45 -5.09
C THR A 156 3.11 4.35 -5.97
N LEU A 157 3.81 3.21 -5.95
CA LEU A 157 4.95 2.96 -6.84
C LEU A 157 4.55 3.00 -8.32
N GLU A 158 3.42 2.39 -8.67
CA GLU A 158 2.91 2.39 -10.06
C GLU A 158 2.51 3.80 -10.51
N LEU A 159 1.81 4.56 -9.66
CA LEU A 159 1.38 5.93 -9.96
C LEU A 159 2.55 6.86 -10.28
N SER A 160 3.70 6.66 -9.64
CA SER A 160 4.92 7.44 -9.91
C SER A 160 5.49 7.23 -11.33
N SER A 161 5.04 6.18 -12.02
CA SER A 161 5.50 5.79 -13.36
C SER A 161 4.48 6.09 -14.46
N VAL A 162 3.27 6.56 -14.11
CA VAL A 162 2.20 6.85 -15.08
C VAL A 162 2.52 8.11 -15.88
N SER A 163 2.32 8.04 -17.19
CA SER A 163 2.49 9.15 -18.13
C SER A 163 1.24 9.28 -19.03
N PRO A 164 0.70 10.50 -19.23
CA PRO A 164 1.14 11.77 -18.66
C PRO A 164 0.93 11.84 -17.13
N PRO A 165 1.54 12.82 -16.43
CA PRO A 165 1.26 13.07 -15.03
C PRO A 165 -0.24 13.30 -14.80
N LEU A 166 -0.71 12.88 -13.63
CA LEU A 166 -2.11 12.97 -13.25
C LEU A 166 -2.57 14.44 -13.16
N ALA A 167 -3.71 14.74 -13.76
CA ALA A 167 -4.30 16.08 -13.74
C ALA A 167 -4.91 16.45 -12.39
N LEU A 168 -5.34 15.46 -11.62
CA LEU A 168 -5.91 15.61 -10.28
C LEU A 168 -5.15 14.73 -9.28
N PRO A 169 -5.07 15.12 -8.00
CA PRO A 169 -4.52 14.27 -6.96
C PRO A 169 -5.34 12.98 -6.82
N ILE A 170 -4.70 11.89 -6.40
CA ILE A 170 -5.37 10.61 -6.12
C ILE A 170 -5.42 10.36 -4.63
N THR A 171 -6.62 10.06 -4.13
CA THR A 171 -6.87 9.50 -2.81
C THR A 171 -7.25 8.03 -2.96
N MET A 172 -6.77 7.18 -2.06
CA MET A 172 -7.07 5.74 -2.09
C MET A 172 -7.91 5.33 -0.89
N MET A 173 -8.93 4.51 -1.15
CA MET A 173 -9.72 3.84 -0.12
C MET A 173 -9.71 2.34 -0.38
N CYS A 174 -9.55 1.54 0.67
CA CYS A 174 -9.61 0.09 0.57
C CYS A 174 -10.78 -0.43 1.41
N VAL A 175 -11.55 -1.35 0.84
CA VAL A 175 -12.66 -2.04 1.51
C VAL A 175 -12.45 -3.55 1.45
N LEU A 176 -12.97 -4.28 2.44
CA LEU A 176 -12.89 -5.74 2.42
C LEU A 176 -13.90 -6.35 1.43
N PRO A 177 -13.66 -7.56 0.89
CA PRO A 177 -14.58 -8.20 -0.07
C PRO A 177 -15.96 -8.54 0.51
N ASP A 178 -16.06 -8.68 1.83
CA ASP A 178 -17.29 -8.97 2.58
C ASP A 178 -18.01 -7.72 3.09
N GLU A 179 -17.41 -6.54 2.93
CA GLU A 179 -18.04 -5.26 3.27
C GLU A 179 -18.88 -4.72 2.11
N PRO A 180 -19.97 -4.00 2.39
CA PRO A 180 -20.76 -3.35 1.35
C PRO A 180 -19.91 -2.29 0.63
N LEU A 181 -19.99 -2.27 -0.70
CA LEU A 181 -19.35 -1.23 -1.50
C LEU A 181 -19.93 0.15 -1.17
N PRO A 182 -19.07 1.17 -0.97
CA PRO A 182 -19.52 2.55 -0.78
C PRO A 182 -20.40 3.02 -1.95
N GLU A 183 -21.49 3.73 -1.64
CA GLU A 183 -22.44 4.24 -2.65
C GLU A 183 -21.77 5.13 -3.70
N LEU A 184 -20.69 5.83 -3.34
CA LEU A 184 -19.89 6.61 -4.29
C LEU A 184 -19.37 5.79 -5.47
N CYS A 185 -19.09 4.49 -5.28
CA CYS A 185 -18.57 3.62 -6.34
C CYS A 185 -19.57 3.46 -7.50
N ARG A 186 -20.87 3.66 -7.24
CA ARG A 186 -21.92 3.60 -8.27
C ARG A 186 -21.94 4.80 -9.21
N HIS A 187 -21.24 5.87 -8.86
CA HIS A 187 -21.19 7.12 -9.63
C HIS A 187 -19.91 7.22 -10.50
N GLY A 188 -19.09 6.17 -10.50
CA GLY A 188 -17.78 6.13 -11.14
C GLY A 188 -17.65 5.04 -12.19
N ILE A 189 -16.38 4.76 -12.52
CA ILE A 189 -15.97 3.70 -13.45
C ILE A 189 -15.48 2.51 -12.63
N GLN A 190 -16.12 1.36 -12.78
CA GLN A 190 -15.51 0.08 -12.39
C GLN A 190 -14.50 -0.31 -13.47
N PHE A 191 -13.21 -0.21 -13.16
CA PHE A 191 -12.15 -0.44 -14.14
C PHE A 191 -11.45 -1.79 -13.99
N TYR A 192 -11.64 -2.49 -12.87
CA TYR A 192 -11.07 -3.81 -12.62
C TYR A 192 -12.02 -4.66 -11.77
N GLY A 193 -11.96 -5.98 -11.99
CA GLY A 193 -12.83 -6.95 -11.33
C GLY A 193 -14.27 -6.94 -11.85
N THR A 194 -15.00 -8.01 -11.58
CA THR A 194 -16.44 -8.16 -11.83
C THR A 194 -17.19 -8.12 -10.53
#